data_AF-A0A1G3ANY6-F1
#
_entry.id   AF-A0A1G3ANY6-F1
#
_cell.length_a   1.000
_cell.length_b   1.000
_cell.length_c   1.000
_cell.angle_alpha   90.00
_cell.angle_beta   90.00
_cell.angle_gamma   90.00
#
_symmetry.space_group_name_H-M   'P 1'
#
loop_
_entity.id
_entity.type
_entity.pdbx_description
1 polymer ?
#
loop_
_entity_poly.entity_id
_entity_poly.type
_entity_poly.pdbx_seq_one_letter_code
_entity_poly.pdbx_strand_id
1 'polypeptide(L)'
;MYLTEEQALTLIFPDCDRILTDELILTAEEKGNLEKLLNRRLFEDGFKVYAGEKDGVIQGYAIVTEEIGKFHPFTFIVGVKLDGEINNIAVLVYRESRGGEIVKKRFLYQFIGKSFKDPIRINKDIINITGATMSVQCVCAGIRKVLSVINEYYLSGKRNTSNFKIAENYTKVAKREESLIETNRHTGVKGRDADELKLFKQTRMIMGTFAEISVYSSDEKNTGKAIDAALDEIERMDSIMSNYKNKSELSILNKTAAKSPVQCSKELLDVIEQSLYYSKLSEGAFDITVSPIVALWGFFDEKVRIPSGKDIEKLLPAVSHENIVINKDDNQGIGTVFFKNTKTQIDLGGIGKGYAVDKALNVIKKSGIYNTCINLGGNIYALGVPDGKDAWRIGIQHPRNKDEILGYLELINEATATSGDYERFVEIKGKRYSHIINPRTGQPVSGTIEVTIVAPTGTAVDALSTSVFVLGPERGLKFISKIPDADAMIAYEGKDGKIMIDMTPGFEKKFKKLNNKGESNVKWHVVSPDK
;
A
#
# COMPACT_ATOMS: atom_id res chain seq x y z
N MET A 1 -1.94 11.66 -20.26
CA MET A 1 -1.52 12.69 -19.30
C MET A 1 -2.55 12.63 -18.19
N TYR A 2 -2.12 12.26 -16.99
CA TYR A 2 -3.01 12.19 -15.83
C TYR A 2 -3.21 13.60 -15.30
N LEU A 3 -4.45 13.97 -14.99
CA LEU A 3 -4.74 15.29 -14.42
C LEU A 3 -4.43 15.28 -12.94
N THR A 4 -3.84 16.36 -12.43
CA THR A 4 -3.84 16.61 -10.98
C THR A 4 -5.28 16.80 -10.50
N GLU A 5 -5.54 16.62 -9.21
CA GLU A 5 -6.86 16.87 -8.63
C GLU A 5 -7.34 18.30 -8.94
N GLU A 6 -6.45 19.29 -8.84
CA GLU A 6 -6.73 20.68 -9.22
C GLU A 6 -7.15 20.81 -10.69
N GLN A 7 -6.37 20.26 -11.62
CA GLN A 7 -6.70 20.30 -13.05
C GLN A 7 -8.02 19.61 -13.37
N ALA A 8 -8.34 18.54 -12.64
CA ALA A 8 -9.57 17.79 -12.83
C ALA A 8 -10.79 18.54 -12.27
N LEU A 9 -10.65 19.24 -11.15
CA LEU A 9 -11.68 20.13 -10.62
C LEU A 9 -11.95 21.31 -11.56
N THR A 10 -10.92 21.90 -12.16
CA THR A 10 -11.08 22.93 -13.20
C THR A 10 -11.82 22.40 -14.43
N LEU A 11 -11.58 21.14 -14.80
CA LEU A 11 -12.28 20.48 -15.91
C LEU A 11 -13.77 20.22 -15.58
N ILE A 12 -14.08 19.93 -14.31
CA ILE A 12 -15.45 19.66 -13.86
C ILE A 12 -16.25 20.95 -13.60
N PHE A 13 -15.60 21.99 -13.07
CA PHE A 13 -16.20 23.25 -12.68
C PHE A 13 -15.54 24.45 -13.39
N PRO A 14 -15.57 24.51 -14.74
CA PRO A 14 -14.84 25.52 -15.49
C PRO A 14 -15.33 26.96 -15.26
N ASP A 15 -16.61 27.11 -14.91
CA ASP A 15 -17.28 28.41 -14.78
C ASP A 15 -17.52 28.84 -13.31
N CYS A 16 -16.97 28.11 -12.34
CA CYS A 16 -17.17 28.38 -10.91
C CYS A 16 -16.07 29.30 -10.35
N ASP A 17 -16.46 30.25 -9.52
CA ASP A 17 -15.54 31.20 -8.89
C ASP A 17 -14.82 30.59 -7.68
N ARG A 18 -15.42 29.55 -7.07
CA ARG A 18 -14.88 28.88 -5.89
C ARG A 18 -15.12 27.38 -5.95
N ILE A 19 -14.21 26.64 -5.33
CA ILE A 19 -14.41 25.25 -4.98
C ILE A 19 -14.54 25.16 -3.46
N LEU A 20 -15.60 24.52 -3.01
CA LEU A 20 -15.83 24.19 -1.61
C LEU A 20 -15.61 22.69 -1.39
N THR A 21 -15.30 22.30 -0.16
CA THR A 21 -15.10 20.90 0.23
C THR A 21 -15.90 20.53 1.47
N ASP A 22 -16.41 19.31 1.48
CA ASP A 22 -17.07 18.66 2.61
C ASP A 22 -16.49 17.25 2.82
N GLU A 23 -16.37 16.84 4.07
CA GLU A 23 -15.99 15.48 4.46
C GLU A 23 -17.24 14.74 4.97
N LEU A 24 -17.81 13.93 4.09
CA LEU A 24 -18.93 13.06 4.42
C LEU A 24 -18.40 11.84 5.16
N ILE A 25 -18.39 11.86 6.48
CA ILE A 25 -18.15 10.66 7.30
C ILE A 25 -19.48 9.90 7.44
N LEU A 26 -19.48 8.61 7.11
CA LEU A 26 -20.66 7.76 7.19
C LEU A 26 -20.74 7.09 8.55
N THR A 27 -21.92 7.11 9.17
CA THR A 27 -22.24 6.20 10.27
C THR A 27 -22.31 4.75 9.78
N ALA A 28 -22.20 3.78 10.69
CA ALA A 28 -22.32 2.36 10.34
C ALA A 28 -23.66 2.02 9.66
N GLU A 29 -24.74 2.69 10.07
CA GLU A 29 -26.07 2.52 9.46
C GLU A 29 -26.12 3.09 8.04
N GLU A 30 -25.61 4.31 7.85
CA GLU A 30 -25.52 4.97 6.54
C GLU A 30 -24.67 4.17 5.55
N LYS A 31 -23.50 3.69 6.00
CA LYS A 31 -22.65 2.79 5.22
C LYS A 31 -23.40 1.52 4.84
N GLY A 32 -24.06 0.86 5.79
CA GLY A 32 -24.84 -0.35 5.52
C GLY A 32 -26.00 -0.13 4.54
N ASN A 33 -26.64 1.04 4.55
CA ASN A 33 -27.70 1.38 3.60
C ASN A 33 -27.16 1.62 2.18
N LEU A 34 -26.04 2.34 2.05
CA LEU A 34 -25.35 2.52 0.77
C LEU A 34 -24.85 1.19 0.20
N GLU A 35 -24.32 0.30 1.04
CA GLU A 35 -23.85 -1.02 0.61
C GLU A 35 -24.98 -1.90 0.06
N LYS A 36 -26.16 -1.88 0.72
CA LYS A 36 -27.37 -2.54 0.23
C LYS A 36 -27.82 -1.96 -1.11
N LEU A 37 -27.83 -0.63 -1.24
CA LEU A 37 -28.22 0.05 -2.46
C LEU A 37 -27.31 -0.29 -3.65
N LEU A 38 -26.00 -0.35 -3.39
CA LEU A 38 -24.99 -0.66 -4.40
C LEU A 38 -24.81 -2.17 -4.64
N ASN A 39 -25.41 -3.01 -3.78
CA ASN A 39 -25.21 -4.45 -3.74
C ASN A 39 -23.71 -4.83 -3.69
N ARG A 40 -22.93 -4.09 -2.89
CA ARG A 40 -21.49 -4.32 -2.65
C ARG A 40 -21.06 -3.66 -1.35
N ARG A 41 -19.95 -4.14 -0.78
CA ARG A 41 -19.31 -3.45 0.34
C ARG A 41 -18.59 -2.18 -0.10
N LEU A 42 -18.51 -1.23 0.82
CA LEU A 42 -17.73 -0.01 0.70
C LEU A 42 -16.52 -0.09 1.63
N PHE A 43 -15.35 0.22 1.10
CA PHE A 43 -14.12 0.22 1.89
C PHE A 43 -13.94 1.56 2.61
N GLU A 44 -14.54 2.61 2.07
CA GLU A 44 -14.48 3.96 2.57
C GLU A 44 -15.42 4.14 3.77
N ASP A 45 -14.91 4.78 4.81
CA ASP A 45 -15.72 5.24 5.94
C ASP A 45 -16.32 6.63 5.69
N GLY A 46 -15.97 7.24 4.55
CA GLY A 46 -16.48 8.54 4.14
C GLY A 46 -15.97 8.99 2.77
N PHE A 47 -16.50 10.12 2.30
CA PHE A 47 -16.17 10.71 1.00
C PHE A 47 -15.76 12.16 1.15
N LYS A 48 -14.66 12.53 0.47
CA LYS A 48 -14.33 13.93 0.24
C LYS A 48 -15.15 14.42 -0.96
N VAL A 49 -16.02 15.39 -0.72
CA VAL A 49 -16.96 15.93 -1.70
C VAL A 49 -16.57 17.37 -2.00
N TYR A 50 -16.53 17.70 -3.27
CA TYR A 50 -16.27 19.04 -3.77
C TYR A 50 -17.56 19.64 -4.30
N ALA A 51 -17.75 20.94 -4.11
CA ALA A 51 -18.84 21.69 -4.74
C ALA A 51 -18.27 22.89 -5.49
N GLY A 52 -18.67 23.05 -6.75
CA GLY A 52 -18.36 24.25 -7.51
C GLY A 52 -19.39 25.33 -7.19
N GLU A 53 -18.94 26.51 -6.77
CA GLU A 53 -19.78 27.66 -6.47
C GLU A 53 -19.54 28.78 -7.48
N LYS A 54 -20.61 29.34 -8.02
CA LYS A 54 -20.60 30.53 -8.88
C LYS A 54 -21.55 31.56 -8.31
N ASP A 55 -21.10 32.79 -8.10
CA ASP A 55 -21.90 33.87 -7.52
C ASP A 55 -22.65 33.48 -6.22
N GLY A 56 -22.02 32.65 -5.37
CA GLY A 56 -22.62 32.16 -4.12
C GLY A 56 -23.64 31.02 -4.28
N VAL A 57 -23.79 30.47 -5.48
CA VAL A 57 -24.71 29.36 -5.78
C VAL A 57 -23.94 28.13 -6.22
N ILE A 58 -24.19 27.00 -5.56
CA ILE A 58 -23.62 25.70 -5.95
C ILE A 58 -24.12 25.32 -7.35
N GLN A 59 -23.20 24.95 -8.24
CA GLN A 59 -23.47 24.54 -9.62
C GLN A 59 -23.48 23.01 -9.78
N GLY A 60 -22.85 22.30 -8.85
CA GLY A 60 -22.78 20.85 -8.85
C GLY A 60 -21.78 20.31 -7.82
N TYR A 61 -21.68 18.99 -7.78
CA TYR A 61 -20.85 18.26 -6.83
C TYR A 61 -19.87 17.35 -7.56
N ALA A 62 -18.74 17.06 -6.94
CA ALA A 62 -17.79 16.09 -7.44
C ALA A 62 -17.21 15.25 -6.32
N ILE A 63 -16.94 13.98 -6.60
CA ILE A 63 -16.28 13.07 -5.65
C ILE A 63 -15.09 12.44 -6.33
N VAL A 64 -13.93 12.54 -5.69
CA VAL A 64 -12.77 11.72 -6.04
C VAL A 64 -13.02 10.34 -5.44
N THR A 65 -13.09 9.33 -6.30
CA THR A 65 -13.29 7.95 -5.89
C THR A 65 -12.13 7.09 -6.37
N GLU A 66 -11.81 6.10 -5.54
CA GLU A 66 -10.86 5.04 -5.89
C GLU A 66 -11.63 3.74 -6.06
N GLU A 67 -11.26 2.97 -7.08
CA GLU A 67 -11.80 1.64 -7.33
C GLU A 67 -10.64 0.69 -7.62
N ILE A 68 -10.74 -0.52 -7.09
CA ILE A 68 -9.75 -1.58 -7.36
C ILE A 68 -10.07 -2.17 -8.72
N GLY A 69 -9.20 -1.96 -9.71
CA GLY A 69 -9.27 -2.61 -11.02
C GLY A 69 -8.95 -4.10 -10.94
N LYS A 70 -8.51 -4.69 -12.06
CA LYS A 70 -8.07 -6.09 -12.10
C LYS A 70 -6.84 -6.36 -11.21
N PHE A 71 -5.92 -5.40 -11.13
CA PHE A 71 -4.64 -5.57 -10.41
C PHE A 71 -4.17 -4.34 -9.64
N HIS A 72 -4.64 -3.15 -10.02
CA HIS A 72 -4.23 -1.89 -9.41
C HIS A 72 -5.47 -1.03 -9.18
N PRO A 73 -5.51 -0.23 -8.11
CA PRO A 73 -6.53 0.79 -7.98
C PRO A 73 -6.37 1.84 -9.09
N PHE A 74 -7.48 2.44 -9.47
CA PHE A 74 -7.50 3.60 -10.33
C PHE A 74 -8.40 4.65 -9.70
N THR A 75 -7.91 5.89 -9.69
CA THR A 75 -8.54 7.03 -9.05
C THR A 75 -9.11 7.93 -10.11
N PHE A 76 -10.37 8.31 -9.97
CA PHE A 76 -11.02 9.22 -10.89
C PHE A 76 -12.02 10.08 -10.13
N ILE A 77 -12.27 11.26 -10.68
CA ILE A 77 -13.26 12.19 -10.16
C ILE A 77 -14.46 12.21 -11.10
N VAL A 78 -15.65 12.19 -10.53
CA VAL A 78 -16.92 12.28 -11.25
C VAL A 78 -17.61 13.56 -10.82
N GLY A 79 -17.90 14.44 -11.78
CA GLY A 79 -18.69 15.65 -11.58
C GLY A 79 -20.16 15.42 -11.95
N VAL A 80 -21.05 15.90 -11.10
CA VAL A 80 -22.50 15.74 -11.20
C VAL A 80 -23.17 17.10 -11.00
N LYS A 81 -24.08 17.46 -11.90
CA LYS A 81 -24.86 18.70 -11.82
C LYS A 81 -25.96 18.59 -10.76
N LEU A 82 -26.63 19.71 -10.48
CA LEU A 82 -27.78 19.75 -9.58
C LEU A 82 -29.00 18.95 -10.07
N ASP A 83 -29.12 18.69 -11.38
CA ASP A 83 -30.15 17.80 -11.94
C ASP A 83 -29.83 16.30 -11.77
N GLY A 84 -28.65 15.98 -11.23
CA GLY A 84 -28.19 14.62 -10.99
C GLY A 84 -27.46 13.97 -12.17
N GLU A 85 -27.29 14.67 -13.29
CA GLU A 85 -26.56 14.18 -14.45
C GLU A 85 -25.05 14.38 -14.31
N ILE A 86 -24.28 13.40 -14.80
CA ILE A 86 -22.82 13.52 -14.89
C ILE A 86 -22.46 14.58 -15.94
N ASN A 87 -21.72 15.63 -15.53
CA ASN A 87 -21.20 16.63 -16.47
C ASN A 87 -19.82 16.26 -17.03
N ASN A 88 -18.97 15.62 -16.23
CA ASN A 88 -17.61 15.32 -16.60
C ASN A 88 -16.99 14.22 -15.72
N ILE A 89 -16.00 13.53 -16.27
CA ILE A 89 -15.22 12.51 -15.56
C ILE A 89 -13.75 12.70 -15.94
N ALA A 90 -12.88 12.73 -14.95
CA ALA A 90 -11.44 12.79 -15.15
C ALA A 90 -10.75 11.68 -14.38
N VAL A 91 -9.86 10.94 -15.06
CA VAL A 91 -9.04 9.92 -14.42
C VAL A 91 -7.75 10.56 -13.93
N LEU A 92 -7.57 10.55 -12.61
CA LEU A 92 -6.41 11.11 -11.91
C LEU A 92 -5.25 10.11 -11.92
N VAL A 93 -5.55 8.81 -11.81
CA VAL A 93 -4.55 7.75 -11.75
C VAL A 93 -5.09 6.49 -12.43
N TYR A 94 -4.35 5.94 -13.40
CA TYR A 94 -4.63 4.62 -13.98
C TYR A 94 -3.32 3.84 -14.11
N ARG A 95 -3.24 2.67 -13.48
CA ARG A 95 -1.97 1.90 -13.37
C ARG A 95 -2.09 0.47 -13.86
N GLU A 96 -3.13 0.14 -14.64
CA GLU A 96 -3.29 -1.20 -15.19
C GLU A 96 -2.50 -1.40 -16.48
N SER A 97 -1.94 -2.61 -16.63
CA SER A 97 -1.11 -3.02 -17.78
C SER A 97 -1.89 -3.18 -19.09
N ARG A 98 -3.22 -3.25 -19.03
CA ARG A 98 -4.16 -3.31 -20.16
C ARG A 98 -5.38 -2.42 -19.87
N GLY A 99 -6.06 -1.96 -20.92
CA GLY A 99 -7.28 -1.15 -20.78
C GLY A 99 -7.08 0.36 -20.69
N GLY A 100 -5.91 0.89 -21.10
CA GLY A 100 -5.67 2.34 -21.14
C GLY A 100 -6.66 3.13 -21.99
N GLU A 101 -7.50 2.47 -22.81
CA GLU A 101 -8.63 3.08 -23.47
C GLU A 101 -9.68 3.66 -22.50
N ILE A 102 -9.81 3.16 -21.28
CA ILE A 102 -10.81 3.66 -20.33
C ILE A 102 -10.51 5.08 -19.86
N VAL A 103 -9.24 5.49 -19.93
CA VAL A 103 -8.77 6.84 -19.58
C VAL A 103 -9.05 7.85 -20.69
N LYS A 104 -9.34 7.37 -21.91
CA LYS A 104 -9.54 8.24 -23.06
C LYS A 104 -10.92 8.91 -22.98
N LYS A 105 -10.98 10.21 -23.28
CA LYS A 105 -12.21 11.00 -23.34
C LYS A 105 -13.33 10.31 -24.12
N ARG A 106 -12.99 9.63 -25.24
CA ARG A 106 -13.94 8.86 -26.06
C ARG A 106 -14.71 7.77 -25.30
N PHE A 107 -14.07 7.12 -24.32
CA PHE A 107 -14.70 6.08 -23.52
C PHE A 107 -15.53 6.71 -22.39
N LEU A 108 -14.96 7.70 -21.70
CA LEU A 108 -15.62 8.40 -20.59
C LEU A 108 -16.87 9.17 -21.03
N TYR A 109 -16.95 9.58 -22.30
CA TYR A 109 -18.10 10.30 -22.85
C TYR A 109 -19.41 9.50 -22.77
N GLN A 110 -19.34 8.18 -22.66
CA GLN A 110 -20.51 7.30 -22.55
C GLN A 110 -21.29 7.47 -21.23
N PHE A 111 -20.65 8.08 -20.22
CA PHE A 111 -21.26 8.31 -18.91
C PHE A 111 -21.87 9.71 -18.78
N ILE A 112 -21.51 10.64 -19.66
CA ILE A 112 -22.02 12.03 -19.61
C ILE A 112 -23.53 12.04 -19.85
N GLY A 113 -24.25 12.81 -19.04
CA GLY A 113 -25.72 12.89 -19.07
C GLY A 113 -26.44 11.74 -18.37
N LYS A 114 -25.72 10.70 -17.89
CA LYS A 114 -26.33 9.65 -17.06
C LYS A 114 -26.50 10.14 -15.62
N SER A 115 -27.59 9.74 -14.99
CA SER A 115 -27.93 10.03 -13.60
C SER A 115 -27.99 8.75 -12.74
N PHE A 116 -28.25 8.90 -11.45
CA PHE A 116 -28.50 7.77 -10.53
C PHE A 116 -29.65 6.85 -11.00
N LYS A 117 -30.61 7.38 -11.77
CA LYS A 117 -31.76 6.61 -12.29
C LYS A 117 -31.40 5.80 -13.55
N ASP A 118 -30.31 6.14 -14.21
CA ASP A 118 -29.92 5.52 -15.47
C ASP A 118 -29.15 4.21 -15.26
N PRO A 119 -29.43 3.18 -16.06
CA PRO A 119 -28.66 1.95 -15.99
C PRO A 119 -27.24 2.15 -16.55
N ILE A 120 -26.25 1.56 -15.86
CA ILE A 120 -24.83 1.55 -16.25
C ILE A 120 -24.35 0.10 -16.42
N ARG A 121 -24.98 -0.68 -17.29
CA ARG A 121 -24.64 -2.10 -17.51
C ARG A 121 -23.72 -2.24 -18.71
N ILE A 122 -22.67 -3.03 -18.55
CA ILE A 122 -21.71 -3.29 -19.62
C ILE A 122 -22.37 -4.12 -20.73
N ASN A 123 -21.99 -3.84 -21.99
CA ASN A 123 -22.56 -4.44 -23.20
C ASN A 123 -24.06 -4.15 -23.41
N LYS A 124 -24.64 -3.24 -22.63
CA LYS A 124 -26.01 -2.75 -22.81
C LYS A 124 -26.03 -1.23 -22.87
N ASP A 125 -25.58 -0.59 -21.80
CA ASP A 125 -25.58 0.86 -21.64
C ASP A 125 -24.18 1.48 -21.79
N ILE A 126 -23.13 0.68 -21.54
CA ILE A 126 -21.72 1.06 -21.68
C ILE A 126 -21.01 0.07 -22.61
N ILE A 127 -20.34 0.57 -23.65
CA ILE A 127 -19.53 -0.22 -24.58
C ILE A 127 -18.30 -0.74 -23.83
N ASN A 128 -18.15 -2.06 -23.82
CA ASN A 128 -17.02 -2.73 -23.19
C ASN A 128 -15.73 -2.59 -24.03
N ILE A 129 -14.58 -2.74 -23.38
CA ILE A 129 -13.28 -2.79 -24.03
C ILE A 129 -12.73 -4.21 -23.93
N THR A 130 -12.46 -4.82 -25.09
CA THR A 130 -11.89 -6.16 -25.19
C THR A 130 -10.56 -6.24 -24.44
N GLY A 131 -10.42 -7.21 -23.53
CA GLY A 131 -9.22 -7.36 -22.70
C GLY A 131 -9.12 -6.42 -21.49
N ALA A 132 -10.12 -5.55 -21.28
CA ALA A 132 -10.20 -4.61 -20.16
C ALA A 132 -11.56 -4.65 -19.43
N THR A 133 -12.27 -5.77 -19.53
CA THR A 133 -13.64 -5.90 -19.00
C THR A 133 -13.72 -5.68 -17.49
N MET A 134 -12.71 -6.10 -16.73
CA MET A 134 -12.66 -5.83 -15.29
C MET A 134 -12.51 -4.34 -15.00
N SER A 135 -11.61 -3.67 -15.71
CA SER A 135 -11.42 -2.22 -15.61
C SER A 135 -12.70 -1.43 -15.90
N VAL A 136 -13.43 -1.83 -16.95
CA VAL A 136 -14.74 -1.25 -17.30
C VAL A 136 -15.78 -1.52 -16.20
N GLN A 137 -15.82 -2.72 -15.62
CA GLN A 137 -16.69 -3.05 -14.48
C GLN A 137 -16.42 -2.17 -13.28
N CYS A 138 -15.16 -1.98 -12.93
CA CYS A 138 -14.79 -1.16 -11.79
C CYS A 138 -15.15 0.32 -12.03
N VAL A 139 -14.92 0.86 -13.24
CA VAL A 139 -15.32 2.25 -13.56
C VAL A 139 -16.84 2.40 -13.42
N CYS A 140 -17.61 1.47 -13.99
CA CYS A 140 -19.07 1.50 -13.89
C CYS A 140 -19.55 1.41 -12.43
N ALA A 141 -18.86 0.62 -11.60
CA ALA A 141 -19.19 0.45 -10.20
C ALA A 141 -18.87 1.71 -9.37
N GLY A 142 -17.70 2.32 -9.59
CA GLY A 142 -17.34 3.58 -8.90
C GLY A 142 -18.19 4.77 -9.34
N ILE A 143 -18.58 4.86 -10.61
CA ILE A 143 -19.52 5.88 -11.07
C ILE A 143 -20.88 5.71 -10.39
N ARG A 144 -21.39 4.48 -10.29
CA ARG A 144 -22.63 4.21 -9.54
C ARG A 144 -22.50 4.56 -8.06
N LYS A 145 -21.36 4.27 -7.44
CA LYS A 145 -21.06 4.66 -6.06
C LYS A 145 -21.16 6.18 -5.90
N VAL A 146 -20.46 6.95 -6.73
CA VAL A 146 -20.49 8.43 -6.68
C VAL A 146 -21.90 8.99 -6.89
N LEU A 147 -22.62 8.51 -7.92
CA LEU A 147 -23.99 8.95 -8.17
C LEU A 147 -24.92 8.66 -6.99
N SER A 148 -24.76 7.50 -6.35
CA SER A 148 -25.57 7.12 -5.19
C SER A 148 -25.28 8.04 -4.00
N VAL A 149 -24.01 8.34 -3.72
CA VAL A 149 -23.62 9.23 -2.63
C VAL A 149 -24.13 10.66 -2.87
N ILE A 150 -23.89 11.21 -4.06
CA ILE A 150 -24.33 12.58 -4.39
C ILE A 150 -25.85 12.68 -4.35
N ASN A 151 -26.57 11.71 -4.93
CA ASN A 151 -28.03 11.70 -4.93
C ASN A 151 -28.59 11.59 -3.51
N GLU A 152 -28.08 10.63 -2.72
CA GLU A 152 -28.62 10.31 -1.41
C GLU A 152 -28.37 11.41 -0.37
N TYR A 153 -27.23 12.09 -0.42
CA TYR A 153 -26.85 13.05 0.62
C TYR A 153 -26.98 14.51 0.21
N TYR A 154 -26.67 14.86 -1.05
CA TYR A 154 -26.59 16.26 -1.47
C TYR A 154 -27.80 16.68 -2.29
N LEU A 155 -28.23 15.89 -3.27
CA LEU A 155 -29.40 16.23 -4.10
C LEU A 155 -30.74 15.97 -3.40
N SER A 156 -30.78 15.03 -2.45
CA SER A 156 -31.96 14.80 -1.60
C SER A 156 -32.20 15.90 -0.57
N GLY A 157 -31.20 16.75 -0.31
CA GLY A 157 -31.22 17.75 0.76
C GLY A 157 -30.96 17.20 2.17
N LYS A 158 -30.60 15.91 2.33
CA LYS A 158 -30.22 15.33 3.63
C LYS A 158 -29.02 16.04 4.29
N ARG A 159 -28.12 16.58 3.47
CA ARG A 159 -26.93 17.32 3.91
C ARG A 159 -27.00 18.75 3.38
N ASN A 160 -26.82 19.73 4.28
CA ASN A 160 -26.95 21.15 3.95
C ASN A 160 -25.62 21.74 3.45
N THR A 161 -25.70 22.77 2.62
CA THR A 161 -24.55 23.53 2.09
C THR A 161 -23.71 24.20 3.18
N SER A 162 -24.23 24.35 4.41
CA SER A 162 -23.51 24.87 5.58
C SER A 162 -22.32 24.01 6.03
N ASN A 163 -22.23 22.74 5.60
CA ASN A 163 -21.12 21.85 5.95
C ASN A 163 -19.86 22.08 5.11
N PHE A 164 -20.00 22.82 4.00
CA PHE A 164 -18.90 23.08 3.10
C PHE A 164 -17.95 24.15 3.67
N LYS A 165 -16.64 23.86 3.59
CA LYS A 165 -15.56 24.81 3.87
C LYS A 165 -14.93 25.28 2.56
N ILE A 166 -14.41 26.50 2.53
CA ILE A 166 -13.68 27.02 1.38
C ILE A 166 -12.42 26.17 1.20
N ALA A 167 -12.21 25.65 0.00
CA ALA A 167 -11.00 24.92 -0.34
C ALA A 167 -9.93 25.92 -0.79
N GLU A 168 -9.23 26.55 0.17
CA GLU A 168 -8.31 27.69 -0.06
C GLU A 168 -7.23 27.38 -1.12
N ASN A 169 -6.79 26.12 -1.21
CA ASN A 169 -5.80 25.66 -2.20
C ASN A 169 -6.33 25.66 -3.65
N TYR A 170 -7.64 25.69 -3.87
CA TYR A 170 -8.28 25.60 -5.19
C TYR A 170 -9.04 26.87 -5.59
N THR A 171 -9.17 27.84 -4.67
CA THR A 171 -9.94 29.08 -4.90
C THR A 171 -9.19 30.07 -5.80
N LYS A 172 -7.91 29.82 -6.13
CA LYS A 172 -7.09 30.67 -7.01
C LYS A 172 -7.38 30.50 -8.52
N VAL A 173 -8.29 29.61 -8.90
CA VAL A 173 -8.48 29.22 -10.31
C VAL A 173 -9.46 30.14 -11.07
N ALA A 174 -10.17 31.05 -10.40
CA ALA A 174 -11.08 32.00 -11.04
C ALA A 174 -10.75 33.45 -10.69
N LYS A 175 -9.65 33.97 -11.27
CA LYS A 175 -9.40 35.38 -11.68
C LYS A 175 -7.90 35.59 -11.87
N ARG A 176 -7.46 35.60 -13.13
CA ARG A 176 -6.30 36.39 -13.54
C ARG A 176 -6.86 37.68 -14.17
N GLU A 177 -6.25 38.80 -13.77
CA GLU A 177 -6.49 40.20 -14.17
C GLU A 177 -7.59 40.95 -13.37
N GLU A 178 -7.19 41.65 -12.29
CA GLU A 178 -6.92 43.10 -12.31
C GLU A 178 -6.46 43.68 -10.95
N SER A 179 -5.32 44.36 -11.02
CA SER A 179 -4.78 45.47 -10.22
C SER A 179 -4.44 45.37 -8.71
N LEU A 180 -3.20 45.80 -8.45
CA LEU A 180 -2.61 46.29 -7.21
C LEU A 180 -3.37 47.51 -6.67
N ILE A 181 -3.65 47.57 -5.36
CA ILE A 181 -3.50 48.78 -4.51
C ILE A 181 -3.18 48.35 -3.06
N GLU A 182 -2.10 48.92 -2.52
CA GLU A 182 -1.66 48.85 -1.12
C GLU A 182 -2.68 49.42 -0.13
N THR A 183 -2.73 48.89 1.11
CA THR A 183 -2.28 49.66 2.29
C THR A 183 -2.27 48.84 3.58
N ASN A 184 -1.17 49.00 4.31
CA ASN A 184 -0.95 48.60 5.69
C ASN A 184 -1.97 49.20 6.67
N ARG A 185 -2.35 48.45 7.72
CA ARG A 185 -2.11 48.80 9.15
C ARG A 185 -2.79 47.80 10.11
N HIS A 186 -1.99 47.27 11.04
CA HIS A 186 -2.19 47.20 12.51
C HIS A 186 -3.55 46.67 13.02
N THR A 187 -3.69 45.77 13.99
CA THR A 187 -2.88 45.31 15.12
C THR A 187 -3.75 44.25 15.80
N GLY A 188 -3.17 43.19 16.36
CA GLY A 188 -3.94 42.31 17.24
C GLY A 188 -3.33 40.93 17.43
N VAL A 189 -2.15 40.87 18.06
CA VAL A 189 -1.69 39.63 18.69
C VAL A 189 -2.64 39.33 19.85
N LYS A 190 -3.49 38.33 19.69
CA LYS A 190 -4.21 37.66 20.77
C LYS A 190 -4.00 36.15 20.62
N GLY A 191 -3.45 35.56 21.68
CA GLY A 191 -3.51 34.15 22.07
C GLY A 191 -3.23 33.12 20.98
N ARG A 192 -2.03 32.52 21.01
CA ARG A 192 -1.86 31.17 20.46
C ARG A 192 -2.68 30.23 21.35
N ASP A 193 -3.90 29.92 20.92
CA ASP A 193 -4.50 28.63 21.26
C ASP A 193 -3.50 27.55 20.82
N ALA A 194 -3.28 26.53 21.64
CA ALA A 194 -2.40 25.42 21.28
C ALA A 194 -2.93 24.82 19.97
N ASP A 195 -2.16 24.94 18.88
CA ASP A 195 -2.61 24.52 17.56
C ASP A 195 -3.00 23.03 17.60
N GLU A 196 -4.28 22.74 17.44
CA GLU A 196 -4.84 21.39 17.45
C GLU A 196 -4.14 20.53 16.38
N LEU A 197 -3.56 19.41 16.81
CA LEU A 197 -2.88 18.48 15.90
C LEU A 197 -3.91 17.78 15.01
N LYS A 198 -3.77 17.93 13.70
CA LYS A 198 -4.63 17.29 12.69
C LYS A 198 -3.93 16.12 12.05
N LEU A 199 -4.71 15.10 11.66
CA LEU A 199 -4.22 13.96 10.90
C LEU A 199 -4.15 14.31 9.41
N PHE A 200 -2.94 14.33 8.86
CA PHE A 200 -2.69 14.42 7.42
C PHE A 200 -2.34 13.04 6.89
N LYS A 201 -2.97 12.66 5.77
CA LYS A 201 -2.78 11.35 5.17
C LYS A 201 -2.66 11.48 3.65
N GLN A 202 -1.64 10.84 3.08
CA GLN A 202 -1.50 10.71 1.63
C GLN A 202 -1.12 9.28 1.26
N THR A 203 -1.61 8.85 0.10
CA THR A 203 -1.41 7.48 -0.40
C THR A 203 -1.00 7.52 -1.87
N ARG A 204 0.00 6.70 -2.24
CA ARG A 204 0.43 6.47 -3.63
C ARG A 204 0.66 4.98 -3.89
N MET A 205 0.55 4.54 -5.13
CA MET A 205 0.87 3.15 -5.51
C MET A 205 2.34 2.99 -5.90
N ILE A 206 3.18 2.45 -5.03
CA ILE A 206 4.63 2.33 -5.24
C ILE A 206 5.06 0.89 -4.94
N MET A 207 6.07 0.36 -5.64
CA MET A 207 6.53 -1.04 -5.48
C MET A 207 5.43 -2.10 -5.66
N GLY A 208 4.42 -1.80 -6.49
CA GLY A 208 3.30 -2.72 -6.77
C GLY A 208 2.31 -2.87 -5.60
N THR A 209 2.28 -1.93 -4.66
CA THR A 209 1.35 -1.90 -3.53
C THR A 209 1.03 -0.46 -3.10
N PHE A 210 0.19 -0.28 -2.09
CA PHE A 210 -0.10 1.03 -1.51
C PHE A 210 1.03 1.46 -0.58
N ALA A 211 1.49 2.69 -0.75
CA ALA A 211 2.36 3.43 0.16
C ALA A 211 1.52 4.55 0.78
N GLU A 212 1.20 4.44 2.05
CA GLU A 212 0.43 5.41 2.82
C GLU A 212 1.29 6.01 3.91
N ILE A 213 1.23 7.32 4.08
CA ILE A 213 1.88 8.02 5.18
C ILE A 213 0.84 8.87 5.89
N SER A 214 0.71 8.66 7.20
CA SER A 214 -0.21 9.37 8.09
C SER A 214 0.60 10.14 9.14
N VAL A 215 0.38 11.45 9.28
CA VAL A 215 1.13 12.34 10.18
C VAL A 215 0.16 13.16 11.02
N TYR A 216 0.38 13.22 12.33
CA TYR A 216 -0.28 14.22 13.19
C TYR A 216 0.57 15.48 13.27
N SER A 217 0.02 16.62 12.87
CA SER A 217 0.75 17.90 12.83
C SER A 217 -0.21 19.10 12.93
N SER A 218 0.28 20.24 13.36
CA SER A 218 -0.43 21.52 13.31
C SER A 218 -0.11 22.35 12.06
N ASP A 219 0.95 21.99 11.33
CA ASP A 219 1.42 22.71 10.14
C ASP A 219 1.14 21.89 8.88
N GLU A 220 -0.02 22.12 8.26
CA GLU A 220 -0.48 21.43 7.06
C GLU A 220 0.53 21.52 5.90
N LYS A 221 1.07 22.71 5.66
CA LYS A 221 1.88 22.97 4.46
C LYS A 221 3.24 22.27 4.52
N ASN A 222 3.93 22.35 5.66
CA ASN A 222 5.20 21.65 5.82
C ASN A 222 4.99 20.13 5.92
N THR A 223 3.87 19.70 6.50
CA THR A 223 3.51 18.27 6.57
C THR A 223 3.27 17.67 5.19
N GLY A 224 2.47 18.31 4.34
CA GLY A 224 2.22 17.82 2.98
C GLY A 224 3.51 17.67 2.16
N LYS A 225 4.41 18.65 2.23
CA LYS A 225 5.73 18.57 1.56
C LYS A 225 6.60 17.43 2.08
N ALA A 226 6.61 17.20 3.39
CA ALA A 226 7.39 16.14 4.00
C ALA A 226 6.85 14.76 3.61
N ILE A 227 5.51 14.60 3.58
CA ILE A 227 4.88 13.36 3.13
C ILE A 227 5.19 13.12 1.65
N ASP A 228 5.04 14.14 0.79
CA ASP A 228 5.37 14.03 -0.63
C ASP A 228 6.84 13.63 -0.86
N ALA A 229 7.78 14.25 -0.15
CA ALA A 229 9.20 13.92 -0.24
C ALA A 229 9.51 12.48 0.24
N ALA A 230 8.81 12.00 1.27
CA ALA A 230 8.97 10.64 1.75
C ALA A 230 8.40 9.62 0.76
N LEU A 231 7.26 9.93 0.12
CA LEU A 231 6.70 9.10 -0.94
C LEU A 231 7.59 9.10 -2.20
N ASP A 232 8.18 10.24 -2.57
CA ASP A 232 9.17 10.33 -3.65
C ASP A 232 10.41 9.47 -3.36
N GLU A 233 10.84 9.39 -2.08
CA GLU A 233 11.95 8.52 -1.68
C GLU A 233 11.61 7.03 -1.83
N ILE A 234 10.38 6.61 -1.50
CA ILE A 234 9.92 5.23 -1.74
C ILE A 234 9.93 4.94 -3.26
N GLU A 235 9.50 5.89 -4.09
CA GLU A 235 9.53 5.74 -5.55
C GLU A 235 10.95 5.67 -6.11
N ARG A 236 11.88 6.45 -5.55
CA ARG A 236 13.31 6.36 -5.86
C ARG A 236 13.85 4.98 -5.50
N MET A 237 13.52 4.44 -4.33
CA MET A 237 13.89 3.08 -3.91
C MET A 237 13.36 2.01 -4.87
N ASP A 238 12.12 2.14 -5.35
CA ASP A 238 11.55 1.25 -6.37
C ASP A 238 12.33 1.31 -7.71
N SER A 239 12.85 2.48 -8.09
CA SER A 239 13.69 2.62 -9.29
C SER A 239 15.04 1.89 -9.17
N ILE A 240 15.54 1.69 -7.96
CA ILE A 240 16.80 0.97 -7.68
C ILE A 240 16.53 -0.54 -7.57
N MET A 241 15.54 -0.93 -6.78
CA MET A 241 15.37 -2.31 -6.30
C MET A 241 14.39 -3.17 -7.12
N SER A 242 13.67 -2.61 -8.10
CA SER A 242 12.61 -3.36 -8.80
C SER A 242 13.15 -4.40 -9.79
N ASN A 243 12.73 -5.66 -9.66
CA ASN A 243 12.97 -6.68 -10.71
C ASN A 243 12.04 -6.55 -11.93
N TYR A 244 10.98 -5.74 -11.83
CA TYR A 244 9.98 -5.58 -12.88
C TYR A 244 10.32 -4.43 -13.84
N LYS A 245 11.07 -3.42 -13.35
CA LYS A 245 11.52 -2.29 -14.16
C LYS A 245 12.82 -2.66 -14.86
N ASN A 246 12.76 -2.93 -16.17
CA ASN A 246 13.93 -3.35 -16.97
C ASN A 246 15.16 -2.44 -16.91
N LYS A 247 14.99 -1.17 -16.53
CA LYS A 247 16.03 -0.14 -16.38
C LYS A 247 16.43 0.12 -14.94
N SER A 248 15.87 -0.58 -13.96
CA SER A 248 16.31 -0.45 -12.57
C SER A 248 17.74 -0.92 -12.42
N GLU A 249 18.39 -0.41 -11.39
CA GLU A 249 19.76 -0.79 -11.07
C GLU A 249 19.87 -2.30 -10.77
N LEU A 250 18.94 -2.86 -9.99
CA LEU A 250 18.89 -4.30 -9.72
C LEU A 250 18.69 -5.13 -11.00
N SER A 251 17.83 -4.70 -11.92
CA SER A 251 17.61 -5.40 -13.19
C SER A 251 18.86 -5.39 -14.07
N ILE A 252 19.64 -4.31 -14.02
CA ILE A 252 20.93 -4.23 -14.71
C ILE A 252 21.91 -5.19 -14.05
N LEU A 253 22.04 -5.15 -12.72
CA LEU A 253 22.90 -6.04 -11.94
C LEU A 253 22.63 -7.51 -12.26
N ASN A 254 21.37 -7.93 -12.24
CA ASN A 254 20.97 -9.31 -12.55
C ASN A 254 21.36 -9.78 -13.97
N LYS A 255 21.51 -8.86 -14.93
CA LYS A 255 21.91 -9.17 -16.32
C LYS A 255 23.42 -9.24 -16.52
N THR A 256 24.21 -8.62 -15.63
CA THR A 256 25.63 -8.34 -15.86
C THR A 256 26.56 -8.93 -14.80
N ALA A 257 26.14 -9.03 -13.54
CA ALA A 257 27.00 -9.41 -12.41
C ALA A 257 27.59 -10.82 -12.49
N ALA A 258 26.97 -11.71 -13.26
CA ALA A 258 27.51 -13.05 -13.50
C ALA A 258 28.61 -13.09 -14.59
N LYS A 259 28.80 -12.00 -15.34
CA LYS A 259 29.80 -11.89 -16.41
C LYS A 259 31.03 -11.10 -15.95
N SER A 260 30.82 -10.04 -15.17
CA SER A 260 31.87 -9.18 -14.66
C SER A 260 31.37 -8.43 -13.41
N PRO A 261 32.27 -7.96 -12.52
CA PRO A 261 31.89 -7.10 -11.41
C PRO A 261 31.15 -5.85 -11.90
N VAL A 262 30.08 -5.46 -11.20
CA VAL A 262 29.20 -4.35 -11.57
C VAL A 262 29.22 -3.32 -10.45
N GLN A 263 29.51 -2.07 -10.80
CA GLN A 263 29.44 -0.96 -9.85
C GLN A 263 27.99 -0.70 -9.43
N CYS A 264 27.77 -0.57 -8.13
CA CYS A 264 26.47 -0.31 -7.55
C CYS A 264 26.46 1.01 -6.78
N SER A 265 25.30 1.66 -6.72
CA SER A 265 25.00 2.76 -5.83
C SER A 265 25.15 2.32 -4.38
N LYS A 266 25.38 3.30 -3.50
CA LYS A 266 25.50 3.07 -2.06
C LYS A 266 24.25 2.38 -1.51
N GLU A 267 23.06 2.79 -1.96
CA GLU A 267 21.79 2.25 -1.48
C GLU A 267 21.53 0.81 -1.94
N LEU A 268 21.90 0.46 -3.18
CA LEU A 268 21.80 -0.93 -3.65
C LEU A 268 22.79 -1.83 -2.90
N LEU A 269 24.01 -1.35 -2.66
CA LEU A 269 24.99 -2.10 -1.85
C LEU A 269 24.50 -2.31 -0.43
N ASP A 270 24.02 -1.25 0.23
CA ASP A 270 23.50 -1.29 1.60
C ASP A 270 22.40 -2.35 1.74
N VAL A 271 21.37 -2.35 0.87
CA VAL A 271 20.29 -3.35 0.95
C VAL A 271 20.77 -4.78 0.65
N ILE A 272 21.73 -4.97 -0.27
CA ILE A 272 22.32 -6.30 -0.53
C ILE A 272 23.10 -6.77 0.71
N GLU A 273 23.85 -5.90 1.37
CA GLU A 273 24.60 -6.27 2.57
C GLU A 273 23.70 -6.61 3.76
N GLN A 274 22.65 -5.82 3.98
CA GLN A 274 21.62 -6.15 4.96
C GLN A 274 20.99 -7.51 4.65
N SER A 275 20.73 -7.77 3.37
CA SER A 275 20.21 -9.07 2.95
C SER A 275 21.17 -10.22 3.27
N LEU A 276 22.47 -10.06 2.98
CA LEU A 276 23.50 -11.05 3.31
C LEU A 276 23.63 -11.27 4.81
N TYR A 277 23.46 -10.22 5.62
CA TYR A 277 23.41 -10.32 7.08
C TYR A 277 22.25 -11.22 7.52
N TYR A 278 21.01 -10.97 7.05
CA TYR A 278 19.86 -11.81 7.40
C TYR A 278 19.95 -13.22 6.83
N SER A 279 20.58 -13.39 5.66
CA SER A 279 20.87 -14.72 5.12
C SER A 279 21.81 -15.52 6.00
N LYS A 280 22.88 -14.91 6.52
CA LYS A 280 23.77 -15.58 7.49
C LYS A 280 23.07 -15.84 8.82
N LEU A 281 22.35 -14.86 9.33
CA LEU A 281 21.63 -14.94 10.61
C LEU A 281 20.62 -16.09 10.60
N SER A 282 19.86 -16.23 9.51
CA SER A 282 18.83 -17.25 9.33
C SER A 282 19.33 -18.58 8.74
N GLU A 283 20.65 -18.76 8.60
CA GLU A 283 21.28 -19.93 7.97
C GLU A 283 20.72 -20.22 6.56
N GLY A 284 20.46 -19.18 5.78
CA GLY A 284 19.95 -19.25 4.40
C GLY A 284 18.46 -19.53 4.30
N ALA A 285 17.67 -19.42 5.39
CA ALA A 285 16.21 -19.46 5.29
C ALA A 285 15.67 -18.22 4.58
N PHE A 286 16.26 -17.05 4.83
CA PHE A 286 16.15 -15.88 3.98
C PHE A 286 17.30 -15.87 2.99
N ASP A 287 17.01 -15.92 1.68
CA ASP A 287 18.03 -15.84 0.65
C ASP A 287 17.50 -15.07 -0.57
N ILE A 288 18.11 -13.91 -0.83
CA ILE A 288 17.71 -13.05 -1.94
C ILE A 288 18.05 -13.67 -3.31
N THR A 289 18.87 -14.71 -3.39
CA THR A 289 19.23 -15.35 -4.66
C THR A 289 18.19 -16.35 -5.17
N VAL A 290 17.01 -16.40 -4.55
CA VAL A 290 15.93 -17.35 -4.87
C VAL A 290 15.24 -17.10 -6.22
N SER A 291 15.50 -15.94 -6.84
CA SER A 291 14.88 -15.49 -8.10
C SER A 291 14.85 -16.54 -9.23
N PRO A 292 15.92 -17.30 -9.53
CA PRO A 292 15.89 -18.32 -10.58
C PRO A 292 14.85 -19.42 -10.33
N ILE A 293 14.63 -19.80 -9.07
CA ILE A 293 13.62 -20.79 -8.69
C ILE A 293 12.22 -20.16 -8.75
N VAL A 294 12.04 -18.94 -8.25
CA VAL A 294 10.76 -18.21 -8.36
C VAL A 294 10.32 -18.09 -9.82
N ALA A 295 11.25 -17.78 -10.73
CA ALA A 295 11.01 -17.76 -12.17
C ALA A 295 10.68 -19.14 -12.74
N LEU A 296 11.37 -20.20 -12.30
CA LEU A 296 11.11 -21.57 -12.75
C LEU A 296 9.66 -22.01 -12.46
N TRP A 297 9.18 -21.67 -11.26
CA TRP A 297 7.79 -21.91 -10.84
C TRP A 297 6.77 -21.05 -11.60
N GLY A 298 7.17 -19.95 -12.24
CA GLY A 298 6.28 -19.07 -12.99
C GLY A 298 5.53 -18.04 -12.13
N PHE A 299 6.09 -17.69 -10.96
CA PHE A 299 5.47 -16.69 -10.07
C PHE A 299 5.63 -15.25 -10.58
N PHE A 300 6.61 -14.96 -11.43
CA PHE A 300 6.77 -13.62 -12.03
C PHE A 300 5.81 -13.33 -13.18
N ASP A 301 5.41 -14.35 -13.95
CA ASP A 301 4.56 -14.20 -15.15
C ASP A 301 3.15 -14.78 -14.97
N GLU A 302 2.79 -15.14 -13.74
CA GLU A 302 1.49 -15.71 -13.33
C GLU A 302 1.11 -17.00 -14.08
N LYS A 303 2.07 -17.66 -14.72
CA LYS A 303 1.89 -18.96 -15.39
C LYS A 303 2.42 -20.07 -14.50
N VAL A 304 1.91 -20.12 -13.28
CA VAL A 304 2.45 -21.03 -12.27
C VAL A 304 2.31 -22.47 -12.72
N ARG A 305 3.43 -23.18 -12.69
CA ARG A 305 3.55 -24.59 -13.09
C ARG A 305 4.32 -25.33 -12.03
N ILE A 306 4.09 -26.64 -11.92
CA ILE A 306 4.90 -27.51 -11.07
C ILE A 306 6.15 -27.90 -11.88
N PRO A 307 7.34 -27.38 -11.54
CA PRO A 307 8.56 -27.78 -12.23
C PRO A 307 8.97 -29.20 -11.88
N SER A 308 9.77 -29.84 -12.75
CA SER A 308 10.31 -31.16 -12.46
C SER A 308 11.41 -31.07 -11.39
N GLY A 309 11.58 -32.12 -10.58
CA GLY A 309 12.66 -32.18 -9.60
C GLY A 309 14.05 -31.96 -10.22
N LYS A 310 14.26 -32.50 -11.43
CA LYS A 310 15.51 -32.31 -12.20
C LYS A 310 15.75 -30.85 -12.60
N ASP A 311 14.71 -30.07 -12.87
CA ASP A 311 14.88 -28.66 -13.22
C ASP A 311 15.22 -27.81 -11.99
N ILE A 312 14.62 -28.14 -10.83
CA ILE A 312 14.97 -27.54 -9.54
C ILE A 312 16.43 -27.86 -9.20
N GLU A 313 16.83 -29.12 -9.23
CA GLU A 313 18.21 -29.57 -8.93
C GLU A 313 19.27 -28.85 -9.77
N LYS A 314 18.98 -28.57 -11.05
CA LYS A 314 19.88 -27.81 -11.94
C LYS A 314 20.03 -26.32 -11.60
N LEU A 315 19.09 -25.75 -10.85
CA LEU A 315 19.08 -24.34 -10.47
C LEU A 315 19.44 -24.12 -9.00
N LEU A 316 19.27 -25.12 -8.12
CA LEU A 316 19.61 -25.01 -6.71
C LEU A 316 21.02 -24.47 -6.43
N PRO A 317 22.09 -24.86 -7.16
CA PRO A 317 23.43 -24.27 -6.95
C PRO A 317 23.52 -22.76 -7.20
N ALA A 318 22.56 -22.16 -7.91
CA ALA A 318 22.49 -20.73 -8.15
C ALA A 318 21.81 -19.96 -7.01
N VAL A 319 21.08 -20.67 -6.14
CA VAL A 319 20.39 -20.13 -4.96
C VAL A 319 21.27 -20.35 -3.74
N SER A 320 22.18 -19.40 -3.54
CA SER A 320 22.97 -19.27 -2.32
C SER A 320 23.51 -17.85 -2.24
N HIS A 321 23.28 -17.18 -1.11
CA HIS A 321 23.84 -15.88 -0.80
C HIS A 321 25.38 -15.87 -0.86
N GLU A 322 26.05 -17.03 -0.72
CA GLU A 322 27.50 -17.17 -0.88
C GLU A 322 27.99 -16.98 -2.33
N ASN A 323 27.07 -17.03 -3.31
CA ASN A 323 27.37 -16.71 -4.70
C ASN A 323 27.59 -15.21 -4.93
N ILE A 324 27.20 -14.35 -3.99
CA ILE A 324 27.34 -12.90 -4.08
C ILE A 324 28.71 -12.51 -3.52
N VAL A 325 29.52 -11.84 -4.35
CA VAL A 325 30.80 -11.24 -3.94
C VAL A 325 30.65 -9.73 -3.99
N ILE A 326 30.98 -9.07 -2.88
CA ILE A 326 31.01 -7.61 -2.78
C ILE A 326 32.46 -7.20 -2.58
N ASN A 327 32.98 -6.33 -3.47
CA ASN A 327 34.27 -5.68 -3.30
C ASN A 327 34.04 -4.19 -3.08
N LYS A 328 34.45 -3.67 -1.92
CA LYS A 328 34.25 -2.28 -1.52
C LYS A 328 35.52 -1.46 -1.64
N ASP A 329 35.33 -0.18 -1.96
CA ASP A 329 36.24 0.88 -1.56
C ASP A 329 35.57 1.68 -0.42
N ASP A 330 35.96 1.36 0.82
CA ASP A 330 35.37 1.95 2.03
C ASP A 330 35.54 3.48 2.09
N ASN A 331 36.49 4.05 1.33
CA ASN A 331 36.71 5.50 1.29
C ASN A 331 35.71 6.25 0.40
N GLN A 332 35.09 5.57 -0.56
CA GLN A 332 34.22 6.21 -1.56
C GLN A 332 32.74 5.85 -1.42
N GLY A 333 32.39 4.87 -0.58
CA GLY A 333 31.00 4.43 -0.42
C GLY A 333 30.42 3.81 -1.71
N ILE A 334 31.30 3.37 -2.60
CA ILE A 334 31.00 2.73 -3.87
C ILE A 334 31.69 1.35 -3.85
N GLY A 335 31.01 0.35 -4.40
CA GLY A 335 31.49 -1.02 -4.44
C GLY A 335 31.01 -1.72 -5.70
N THR A 336 31.61 -2.89 -5.97
CA THR A 336 31.20 -3.75 -7.07
C THR A 336 30.60 -5.04 -6.55
N VAL A 337 29.58 -5.54 -7.25
CA VAL A 337 28.95 -6.83 -6.99
C VAL A 337 29.21 -7.78 -8.15
N PHE A 338 29.57 -9.02 -7.84
CA PHE A 338 29.79 -10.10 -8.80
C PHE A 338 29.08 -11.39 -8.35
N PHE A 339 28.56 -12.17 -9.30
CA PHE A 339 27.94 -13.46 -9.04
C PHE A 339 28.84 -14.60 -9.48
N LYS A 340 29.25 -15.47 -8.53
CA LYS A 340 30.11 -16.63 -8.80
C LYS A 340 29.44 -17.65 -9.74
N ASN A 341 28.12 -17.80 -9.63
CA ASN A 341 27.35 -18.73 -10.45
C ASN A 341 26.65 -17.98 -11.59
N THR A 342 26.76 -18.52 -12.81
CA THR A 342 26.24 -17.90 -14.03
C THR A 342 24.74 -17.74 -14.09
N LYS A 343 23.99 -18.45 -13.23
CA LYS A 343 22.54 -18.41 -13.14
C LYS A 343 22.02 -17.66 -11.92
N THR A 344 22.89 -17.18 -11.03
CA THR A 344 22.45 -16.43 -9.85
C THR A 344 21.77 -15.14 -10.28
N GLN A 345 20.63 -14.87 -9.66
CA GLN A 345 19.87 -13.63 -9.79
C GLN A 345 19.30 -13.29 -8.42
N ILE A 346 19.29 -12.01 -8.08
CA ILE A 346 18.81 -11.48 -6.80
C ILE A 346 17.37 -11.00 -6.93
N ASP A 347 16.58 -11.25 -5.90
CA ASP A 347 15.27 -10.67 -5.63
C ASP A 347 15.23 -10.07 -4.23
N LEU A 348 14.92 -8.77 -4.17
CA LEU A 348 14.80 -8.00 -2.94
C LEU A 348 13.36 -7.94 -2.43
N GLY A 349 12.44 -8.74 -2.96
CA GLY A 349 11.02 -8.72 -2.60
C GLY A 349 10.72 -8.97 -1.11
N GLY A 350 11.60 -9.69 -0.40
CA GLY A 350 11.46 -9.98 1.05
C GLY A 350 12.19 -9.01 1.99
N ILE A 351 12.72 -7.89 1.49
CA ILE A 351 13.41 -6.88 2.32
C ILE A 351 13.23 -5.44 1.81
N GLY A 352 12.94 -5.28 0.51
CA GLY A 352 12.95 -4.00 -0.17
C GLY A 352 11.84 -3.06 0.31
N LYS A 353 10.67 -3.57 0.72
CA LYS A 353 9.60 -2.70 1.23
C LYS A 353 9.99 -2.16 2.61
N GLY A 354 10.46 -3.04 3.49
CA GLY A 354 10.99 -2.64 4.79
C GLY A 354 12.10 -1.60 4.69
N TYR A 355 13.05 -1.82 3.77
CA TYR A 355 14.12 -0.87 3.51
C TYR A 355 13.62 0.49 2.98
N ALA A 356 12.65 0.50 2.07
CA ALA A 356 12.06 1.74 1.58
C ALA A 356 11.30 2.51 2.67
N VAL A 357 10.61 1.80 3.59
CA VAL A 357 9.98 2.39 4.77
C VAL A 357 11.03 3.08 5.66
N ASP A 358 12.18 2.45 5.90
CA ASP A 358 13.26 3.06 6.70
C ASP A 358 13.84 4.31 6.02
N LYS A 359 14.00 4.31 4.69
CA LYS A 359 14.47 5.51 3.96
C LYS A 359 13.44 6.64 4.01
N ALA A 360 12.16 6.34 3.82
CA ALA A 360 11.08 7.30 3.95
C ALA A 360 10.99 7.90 5.36
N LEU A 361 11.12 7.06 6.39
CA LEU A 361 11.17 7.48 7.79
C LEU A 361 12.30 8.48 8.06
N ASN A 362 13.48 8.26 7.46
CA ASN A 362 14.60 9.18 7.58
C ASN A 362 14.30 10.55 6.93
N VAL A 363 13.56 10.58 5.82
CA VAL A 363 13.10 11.84 5.21
C VAL A 363 12.14 12.57 6.14
N ILE A 364 11.14 11.87 6.68
CA ILE A 364 10.17 12.42 7.64
C ILE A 364 10.86 13.03 8.87
N LYS A 365 11.79 12.28 9.49
CA LYS A 365 12.56 12.75 10.66
C LYS A 365 13.38 14.00 10.34
N LYS A 366 14.02 14.06 9.16
CA LYS A 366 14.78 15.25 8.71
C LYS A 366 13.91 16.47 8.48
N SER A 367 12.62 16.28 8.20
CA SER A 367 11.63 17.35 8.13
C SER A 367 11.11 17.80 9.50
N GLY A 368 11.63 17.25 10.60
CA GLY A 368 11.25 17.62 11.97
C GLY A 368 9.97 16.97 12.47
N ILE A 369 9.46 15.96 11.76
CA ILE A 369 8.23 15.25 12.10
C ILE A 369 8.57 13.98 12.90
N TYR A 370 7.92 13.81 14.05
CA TYR A 370 8.18 12.72 14.99
C TYR A 370 6.92 11.94 15.41
N ASN A 371 5.80 12.16 14.71
CA ASN A 371 4.54 11.45 14.93
C ASN A 371 3.97 11.02 13.58
N THR A 372 4.24 9.78 13.18
CA THR A 372 3.97 9.32 11.80
C THR A 372 3.76 7.82 11.75
N CYS A 373 2.81 7.37 10.93
CA CYS A 373 2.68 5.99 10.53
C CYS A 373 2.94 5.88 9.02
N ILE A 374 3.93 5.07 8.64
CA ILE A 374 4.22 4.75 7.24
C ILE A 374 3.78 3.30 7.01
N ASN A 375 2.97 3.05 5.99
CA ASN A 375 2.50 1.71 5.60
C ASN A 375 2.79 1.48 4.12
N LEU A 376 3.70 0.56 3.82
CA LEU A 376 4.01 0.12 2.46
C LEU A 376 3.56 -1.33 2.27
N GLY A 377 2.31 -1.52 1.88
CA GLY A 377 1.74 -2.85 1.63
C GLY A 377 1.89 -3.82 2.79
N GLY A 378 1.56 -3.38 4.00
CA GLY A 378 1.67 -4.19 5.22
C GLY A 378 3.03 -4.15 5.91
N ASN A 379 4.05 -3.54 5.29
CA ASN A 379 5.27 -3.14 5.99
C ASN A 379 5.06 -1.78 6.64
N ILE A 380 4.92 -1.76 7.95
CA ILE A 380 4.46 -0.61 8.71
C ILE A 380 5.55 -0.13 9.66
N TYR A 381 5.72 1.19 9.79
CA TYR A 381 6.51 1.81 10.85
C TYR A 381 5.67 2.84 11.59
N ALA A 382 5.60 2.71 12.92
CA ALA A 382 4.89 3.60 13.82
C ALA A 382 5.90 4.47 14.59
N LEU A 383 6.05 5.73 14.20
CA LEU A 383 6.91 6.72 14.86
C LEU A 383 6.09 7.55 15.86
N GLY A 384 6.62 7.68 17.08
CA GLY A 384 5.99 8.46 18.14
C GLY A 384 4.64 7.89 18.56
N VAL A 385 3.81 8.75 19.15
CA VAL A 385 2.48 8.40 19.67
C VAL A 385 1.47 9.42 19.12
N PRO A 386 0.35 8.99 18.51
CA PRO A 386 -0.70 9.89 18.03
C PRO A 386 -1.24 10.79 19.15
N ASP A 387 -1.66 12.00 18.80
CA ASP A 387 -2.21 12.92 19.79
C ASP A 387 -3.45 12.34 20.49
N GLY A 388 -3.51 12.47 21.81
CA GLY A 388 -4.58 11.90 22.64
C GLY A 388 -4.68 10.37 22.63
N LYS A 389 -3.62 9.65 22.22
CA LYS A 389 -3.52 8.18 22.26
C LYS A 389 -2.26 7.76 23.03
N ASP A 390 -2.17 6.47 23.36
CA ASP A 390 -1.00 5.88 24.01
C ASP A 390 -0.07 5.14 23.04
N ALA A 391 -0.58 4.75 21.86
CA ALA A 391 0.17 4.06 20.81
C ALA A 391 -0.54 4.13 19.46
N TRP A 392 0.20 3.80 18.39
CA TRP A 392 -0.42 3.49 17.09
C TRP A 392 -1.06 2.10 17.14
N ARG A 393 -2.30 1.98 16.65
CA ARG A 393 -3.02 0.69 16.58
C ARG A 393 -2.95 0.11 15.18
N ILE A 394 -2.26 -1.02 15.03
CA ILE A 394 -2.07 -1.71 13.75
C ILE A 394 -2.82 -3.03 13.75
N GLY A 395 -3.86 -3.14 12.91
CA GLY A 395 -4.68 -4.35 12.82
C GLY A 395 -3.94 -5.54 12.21
N ILE A 396 -4.16 -6.74 12.76
CA ILE A 396 -3.70 -8.01 12.19
C ILE A 396 -4.91 -8.72 11.59
N GLN A 397 -4.90 -8.91 10.26
CA GLN A 397 -5.99 -9.54 9.53
C GLN A 397 -6.08 -11.05 9.85
N HIS A 398 -7.28 -11.62 9.80
CA HIS A 398 -7.44 -13.07 9.92
C HIS A 398 -6.96 -13.78 8.63
N PRO A 399 -6.01 -14.74 8.69
CA PRO A 399 -5.33 -15.29 7.52
C PRO A 399 -6.20 -16.13 6.57
N ARG A 400 -7.41 -16.48 7.03
CA ARG A 400 -8.41 -17.24 6.27
C ARG A 400 -9.74 -16.51 6.08
N ASN A 401 -9.89 -15.33 6.66
CA ASN A 401 -11.10 -14.54 6.56
C ASN A 401 -10.73 -13.07 6.38
N LYS A 402 -10.78 -12.58 5.15
CA LYS A 402 -10.36 -11.22 4.82
C LYS A 402 -11.23 -10.13 5.46
N ASP A 403 -12.42 -10.50 5.93
CA ASP A 403 -13.38 -9.59 6.57
C ASP A 403 -13.21 -9.50 8.09
N GLU A 404 -12.30 -10.29 8.68
CA GLU A 404 -12.07 -10.34 10.13
C GLU A 404 -10.65 -9.88 10.47
N ILE A 405 -10.53 -9.28 11.65
CA ILE A 405 -9.28 -8.83 12.26
C ILE A 405 -9.07 -9.67 13.53
N LEU A 406 -7.95 -10.38 13.65
CA LEU A 406 -7.61 -11.17 14.84
C LEU A 406 -7.44 -10.30 16.09
N GLY A 407 -6.88 -9.12 15.89
CA GLY A 407 -6.60 -8.14 16.92
C GLY A 407 -5.78 -6.99 16.37
N TYR A 408 -5.20 -6.20 17.26
CA TYR A 408 -4.30 -5.12 16.86
C TYR A 408 -3.05 -5.07 17.74
N LEU A 409 -1.96 -4.59 17.16
CA LEU A 409 -0.73 -4.24 17.86
C LEU A 409 -0.79 -2.79 18.32
N GLU A 410 -0.31 -2.53 19.53
CA GLU A 410 -0.02 -1.19 20.03
C GLU A 410 1.48 -0.92 19.88
N LEU A 411 1.86 -0.06 18.92
CA LEU A 411 3.26 0.17 18.54
C LEU A 411 3.70 1.62 18.78
N ILE A 412 4.95 1.78 19.24
CA ILE A 412 5.62 3.07 19.47
C ILE A 412 7.08 2.94 19.07
N ASN A 413 7.52 3.71 18.08
CA ASN A 413 8.90 3.69 17.53
C ASN A 413 9.34 2.30 17.04
N GLU A 414 8.41 1.52 16.52
CA GLU A 414 8.63 0.15 16.08
C GLU A 414 8.01 -0.08 14.70
N ALA A 415 8.53 -1.08 14.01
CA ALA A 415 8.01 -1.57 12.75
C ALA A 415 7.24 -2.88 12.95
N THR A 416 6.34 -3.17 12.02
CA THR A 416 5.72 -4.50 11.89
C THR A 416 5.57 -4.87 10.42
N ALA A 417 5.74 -6.16 10.10
CA ALA A 417 5.44 -6.69 8.79
C ALA A 417 4.88 -8.11 8.90
N THR A 418 4.02 -8.45 7.95
CA THR A 418 3.40 -9.77 7.84
C THR A 418 3.81 -10.45 6.54
N SER A 419 4.27 -11.69 6.64
CA SER A 419 4.46 -12.62 5.52
C SER A 419 3.38 -13.70 5.57
N GLY A 420 2.59 -13.86 4.51
CA GLY A 420 1.46 -14.79 4.48
C GLY A 420 1.36 -15.62 3.21
N ASP A 421 0.82 -16.83 3.34
CA ASP A 421 0.52 -17.71 2.20
C ASP A 421 -0.72 -17.27 1.41
N TYR A 422 -1.44 -16.24 1.84
CA TYR A 422 -2.71 -15.80 1.28
C TYR A 422 -2.62 -14.52 0.43
N GLU A 423 -1.48 -13.81 0.49
CA GLU A 423 -1.27 -12.60 -0.31
C GLU A 423 -1.05 -12.93 -1.80
N ARG A 424 -0.24 -13.97 -2.07
CA ARG A 424 0.00 -14.52 -3.41
C ARG A 424 0.19 -16.04 -3.31
N PHE A 425 -0.79 -16.79 -3.79
CA PHE A 425 -0.73 -18.25 -3.88
C PHE A 425 -1.39 -18.77 -5.15
N VAL A 426 -1.09 -20.01 -5.48
CA VAL A 426 -1.87 -20.77 -6.45
C VAL A 426 -2.33 -22.10 -5.86
N GLU A 427 -3.47 -22.58 -6.34
CA GLU A 427 -3.97 -23.90 -6.01
C GLU A 427 -3.80 -24.82 -7.21
N ILE A 428 -3.04 -25.91 -7.04
CA ILE A 428 -2.82 -26.91 -8.08
C ILE A 428 -3.16 -28.28 -7.51
N LYS A 429 -4.17 -28.95 -8.09
CA LYS A 429 -4.69 -30.26 -7.64
C LYS A 429 -5.14 -30.26 -6.17
N GLY A 430 -5.82 -29.20 -5.72
CA GLY A 430 -6.33 -29.07 -4.34
C GLY A 430 -5.26 -28.78 -3.29
N LYS A 431 -3.99 -28.57 -3.71
CA LYS A 431 -2.90 -28.16 -2.82
C LYS A 431 -2.53 -26.70 -3.08
N ARG A 432 -2.43 -25.91 -2.01
CA ARG A 432 -1.99 -24.51 -2.05
C ARG A 432 -0.47 -24.44 -2.09
N TYR A 433 0.05 -23.56 -2.95
CA TYR A 433 1.47 -23.23 -3.06
C TYR A 433 1.65 -21.73 -2.82
N SER A 434 2.37 -21.39 -1.76
CA SER A 434 2.80 -20.01 -1.49
C SER A 434 3.82 -19.55 -2.54
N HIS A 435 3.86 -18.25 -2.81
CA HIS A 435 4.94 -17.63 -3.60
C HIS A 435 6.29 -17.62 -2.86
N ILE A 436 6.30 -17.87 -1.54
CA ILE A 436 7.51 -17.96 -0.73
C ILE A 436 8.16 -19.33 -0.93
N ILE A 437 9.37 -19.33 -1.49
CA ILE A 437 10.16 -20.53 -1.77
C ILE A 437 11.13 -20.80 -0.62
N ASN A 438 11.27 -22.07 -0.24
CA ASN A 438 12.35 -22.52 0.63
C ASN A 438 13.65 -22.62 -0.19
N PRO A 439 14.69 -21.79 0.09
CA PRO A 439 15.92 -21.77 -0.71
C PRO A 439 16.68 -23.09 -0.74
N ARG A 440 16.57 -23.90 0.33
CA ARG A 440 17.28 -25.19 0.45
C ARG A 440 16.68 -26.28 -0.42
N THR A 441 15.37 -26.25 -0.65
CA THR A 441 14.66 -27.31 -1.38
C THR A 441 14.18 -26.86 -2.76
N GLY A 442 14.09 -25.55 -3.00
CA GLY A 442 13.50 -24.97 -4.20
C GLY A 442 11.99 -25.18 -4.31
N GLN A 443 11.34 -25.63 -3.23
CA GLN A 443 9.90 -25.85 -3.15
C GLN A 443 9.21 -24.70 -2.42
N PRO A 444 7.96 -24.35 -2.76
CA PRO A 444 7.10 -23.51 -1.95
C PRO A 444 7.01 -24.00 -0.51
N VAL A 445 7.05 -23.07 0.43
CA VAL A 445 6.84 -23.36 1.85
C VAL A 445 5.40 -23.87 2.06
N SER A 446 5.24 -24.82 2.99
CA SER A 446 3.94 -25.41 3.34
C SER A 446 3.80 -25.54 4.86
N GLY A 447 2.56 -25.53 5.36
CA GLY A 447 2.24 -25.66 6.79
C GLY A 447 2.19 -24.32 7.55
N THR A 448 3.09 -23.38 7.23
CA THR A 448 3.02 -22.01 7.75
C THR A 448 1.96 -21.22 6.99
N ILE A 449 1.09 -20.52 7.72
CA ILE A 449 -0.01 -19.73 7.18
C ILE A 449 0.38 -18.25 7.12
N GLU A 450 0.86 -17.71 8.24
CA GLU A 450 1.18 -16.30 8.42
C GLU A 450 2.29 -16.14 9.46
N VAL A 451 3.14 -15.15 9.27
CA VAL A 451 4.10 -14.69 10.27
C VAL A 451 4.04 -13.18 10.35
N THR A 452 3.78 -12.64 11.54
CA THR A 452 3.90 -11.21 11.83
C THR A 452 5.10 -10.99 12.73
N ILE A 453 5.99 -10.08 12.36
CA ILE A 453 7.16 -9.68 13.16
C ILE A 453 7.02 -8.23 13.58
N VAL A 454 7.35 -7.93 14.84
CA VAL A 454 7.58 -6.57 15.35
C VAL A 454 9.07 -6.43 15.67
N ALA A 455 9.71 -5.37 15.19
CA ALA A 455 11.13 -5.09 15.43
C ALA A 455 11.44 -3.59 15.26
N PRO A 456 12.65 -3.10 15.60
CA PRO A 456 12.95 -1.66 15.59
C PRO A 456 13.00 -1.00 14.21
N THR A 457 13.12 -1.76 13.11
CA THR A 457 13.25 -1.21 11.75
C THR A 457 12.39 -1.95 10.73
N GLY A 458 11.97 -1.24 9.69
CA GLY A 458 11.23 -1.81 8.56
C GLY A 458 12.02 -2.93 7.88
N THR A 459 13.31 -2.71 7.64
CA THR A 459 14.21 -3.70 7.03
C THR A 459 14.26 -5.00 7.84
N ALA A 460 14.29 -4.91 9.17
CA ALA A 460 14.32 -6.09 10.03
C ALA A 460 13.01 -6.89 9.95
N VAL A 461 11.86 -6.23 10.06
CA VAL A 461 10.57 -6.94 10.05
C VAL A 461 10.30 -7.64 8.71
N ASP A 462 10.66 -7.04 7.58
CA ASP A 462 10.46 -7.62 6.24
C ASP A 462 11.31 -8.90 6.07
N ALA A 463 12.62 -8.79 6.36
CA ALA A 463 13.54 -9.91 6.25
C ALA A 463 13.27 -11.04 7.26
N LEU A 464 12.99 -10.69 8.52
CA LEU A 464 12.71 -11.66 9.57
C LEU A 464 11.37 -12.36 9.38
N SER A 465 10.34 -11.66 8.88
CA SER A 465 9.04 -12.29 8.62
C SER A 465 9.17 -13.39 7.58
N THR A 466 9.91 -13.14 6.49
CA THR A 466 10.24 -14.15 5.48
C THR A 466 11.10 -15.28 6.07
N SER A 467 12.14 -14.94 6.85
CA SER A 467 13.03 -15.93 7.50
C SER A 467 12.25 -16.93 8.35
N VAL A 468 11.43 -16.41 9.26
CA VAL A 468 10.61 -17.20 10.20
C VAL A 468 9.55 -17.99 9.44
N PHE A 469 8.96 -17.42 8.39
CA PHE A 469 7.99 -18.11 7.54
C PHE A 469 8.59 -19.37 6.90
N VAL A 470 9.81 -19.26 6.35
CA VAL A 470 10.54 -20.38 5.73
C VAL A 470 10.99 -21.41 6.77
N LEU A 471 11.41 -20.99 7.96
CA LEU A 471 11.83 -21.88 9.05
C LEU A 471 10.66 -22.68 9.64
N GLY A 472 9.44 -22.14 9.58
CA GLY A 472 8.23 -22.73 10.16
C GLY A 472 8.12 -22.49 11.67
N PRO A 473 7.03 -22.97 12.31
CA PRO A 473 6.66 -22.55 13.68
C PRO A 473 7.72 -22.88 14.73
N GLU A 474 8.21 -24.12 14.79
CA GLU A 474 9.16 -24.56 15.83
C GLU A 474 10.53 -23.90 15.70
N ARG A 475 11.15 -24.00 14.50
CA ARG A 475 12.48 -23.42 14.26
C ARG A 475 12.43 -21.91 14.19
N GLY A 476 11.35 -21.34 13.66
CA GLY A 476 11.15 -19.90 13.53
C GLY A 476 11.03 -19.20 14.88
N LEU A 477 10.27 -19.77 15.84
CA LEU A 477 10.19 -19.20 17.20
C LEU A 477 11.52 -19.30 17.94
N LYS A 478 12.23 -20.42 17.81
CA LYS A 478 13.58 -20.58 18.40
C LYS A 478 14.61 -19.65 17.77
N PHE A 479 14.42 -19.30 16.49
CA PHE A 479 15.27 -18.35 15.78
C PHE A 479 15.01 -16.92 16.25
N ILE A 480 13.74 -16.48 16.24
CA ILE A 480 13.39 -15.11 16.60
C ILE A 480 13.67 -14.80 18.08
N SER A 481 13.52 -15.79 18.98
CA SER A 481 13.79 -15.60 20.42
C SER A 481 15.25 -15.28 20.75
N LYS A 482 16.17 -15.46 19.78
CA LYS A 482 17.60 -15.12 19.93
C LYS A 482 17.93 -13.74 19.39
N ILE A 483 16.99 -13.07 18.73
CA ILE A 483 17.18 -11.77 18.13
C ILE A 483 16.66 -10.71 19.12
N PRO A 484 17.53 -9.83 19.63
CA PRO A 484 17.11 -8.76 20.52
C PRO A 484 16.06 -7.87 19.86
N ASP A 485 15.08 -7.43 20.66
CA ASP A 485 14.02 -6.50 20.27
C ASP A 485 13.15 -6.98 19.10
N ALA A 486 13.16 -8.28 18.79
CA ALA A 486 12.32 -8.88 17.76
C ALA A 486 11.28 -9.83 18.38
N ASP A 487 10.02 -9.56 18.08
CA ASP A 487 8.86 -10.30 18.55
C ASP A 487 8.12 -10.92 17.37
N ALA A 488 7.55 -12.11 17.55
CA ALA A 488 6.79 -12.80 16.49
C ALA A 488 5.45 -13.35 16.96
N MET A 489 4.53 -13.42 15.99
CA MET A 489 3.37 -14.29 15.97
C MET A 489 3.41 -15.15 14.69
N ILE A 490 3.17 -16.45 14.83
CA ILE A 490 3.13 -17.41 13.73
C ILE A 490 1.78 -18.12 13.74
N ALA A 491 1.04 -18.02 12.64
CA ALA A 491 -0.13 -18.85 12.38
C ALA A 491 0.25 -20.03 11.49
N TYR A 492 -0.21 -21.24 11.81
CA TYR A 492 0.07 -22.46 11.05
C TYR A 492 -1.08 -23.47 11.16
N GLU A 493 -1.07 -24.47 10.27
CA GLU A 493 -2.07 -25.53 10.27
C GLU A 493 -1.73 -26.61 11.31
N GLY A 494 -2.62 -26.82 12.28
CA GLY A 494 -2.52 -27.87 13.28
C GLY A 494 -2.87 -29.26 12.73
N LYS A 495 -2.44 -30.32 13.42
CA LYS A 495 -2.72 -31.71 13.01
C LYS A 495 -4.21 -32.05 12.98
N ASP A 496 -5.03 -31.30 13.71
CA ASP A 496 -6.48 -31.43 13.77
C ASP A 496 -7.20 -30.52 12.74
N GLY A 497 -6.46 -29.92 11.81
CA GLY A 497 -6.99 -29.01 10.79
C GLY A 497 -7.38 -27.62 11.30
N LYS A 498 -7.12 -27.33 12.58
CA LYS A 498 -7.35 -25.99 13.17
C LYS A 498 -6.18 -25.07 12.92
N ILE A 499 -6.44 -23.76 12.98
CA ILE A 499 -5.37 -22.76 12.93
C ILE A 499 -4.74 -22.69 14.33
N MET A 500 -3.44 -22.92 14.40
CA MET A 500 -2.63 -22.72 15.59
C MET A 500 -1.95 -21.36 15.48
N ILE A 501 -1.96 -20.57 16.55
CA ILE A 501 -1.23 -19.31 16.66
C ILE A 501 -0.29 -19.39 17.84
N ASP A 502 1.00 -19.35 17.54
CA ASP A 502 2.05 -19.30 18.55
C ASP A 502 2.70 -17.92 18.53
N MET A 503 2.91 -17.33 19.71
CA MET A 503 3.52 -16.00 19.84
C MET A 503 4.63 -15.98 20.88
N THR A 504 5.61 -15.10 20.65
CA THR A 504 6.63 -14.75 21.64
C THR A 504 6.01 -13.93 22.79
N PRO A 505 6.59 -13.94 24.01
CA PRO A 505 6.05 -13.18 25.14
C PRO A 505 6.03 -11.67 24.93
N GLY A 506 6.98 -11.10 24.17
CA GLY A 506 6.96 -9.66 23.88
C GLY A 506 5.87 -9.30 22.87
N PHE A 507 5.60 -10.17 21.88
CA PHE A 507 4.46 -10.00 20.98
C PHE A 507 3.13 -10.01 21.72
N GLU A 508 2.92 -10.97 22.63
CA GLU A 508 1.69 -11.06 23.44
C GLU A 508 1.39 -9.76 24.18
N LYS A 509 2.41 -9.14 24.78
CA LYS A 509 2.25 -7.88 25.54
C LYS A 509 1.75 -6.73 24.65
N LYS A 510 2.19 -6.69 23.39
CA LYS A 510 1.84 -5.65 22.41
C LYS A 510 0.51 -5.93 21.70
N PHE A 511 0.07 -7.19 21.68
CA PHE A 511 -1.12 -7.61 20.95
C PHE A 511 -2.39 -7.56 21.80
N LYS A 512 -3.41 -6.86 21.29
CA LYS A 512 -4.75 -6.83 21.85
C LYS A 512 -5.69 -7.63 20.97
N LYS A 513 -6.06 -8.81 21.46
CA LYS A 513 -7.02 -9.71 20.81
C LYS A 513 -8.42 -9.09 20.77
N LEU A 514 -9.11 -9.22 19.64
CA LEU A 514 -10.53 -8.85 19.50
C LEU A 514 -11.40 -10.10 19.59
N ASN A 515 -12.45 -10.08 20.43
CA ASN A 515 -13.37 -11.22 20.57
C ASN A 515 -14.30 -11.31 19.35
N ASN A 516 -13.91 -12.06 18.32
CA ASN A 516 -14.74 -12.29 17.13
C ASN A 516 -15.52 -13.61 17.20
N LYS A 517 -16.66 -13.67 16.51
CA LYS A 517 -17.55 -14.85 16.46
C LYS A 517 -16.94 -16.07 15.73
N GLY A 518 -15.80 -15.92 15.03
CA GLY A 518 -15.13 -16.95 14.21
C GLY A 518 -14.05 -17.78 14.92
N GLU A 519 -13.79 -17.57 16.21
CA GLU A 519 -12.62 -18.13 16.90
C GLU A 519 -12.68 -19.63 17.28
N SER A 520 -13.79 -20.33 17.05
CA SER A 520 -13.93 -21.75 17.46
C SER A 520 -12.90 -22.70 16.81
N ASN A 521 -12.27 -22.25 15.72
CA ASN A 521 -11.27 -22.98 14.96
C ASN A 521 -9.83 -22.44 15.11
N VAL A 522 -9.57 -21.53 16.05
CA VAL A 522 -8.24 -20.97 16.33
C VAL A 522 -7.78 -21.36 17.74
N LYS A 523 -6.55 -21.86 17.87
CA LYS A 523 -5.90 -22.17 19.15
C LYS A 523 -4.71 -21.22 19.35
N TRP A 524 -4.62 -20.64 20.55
CA TRP A 524 -3.63 -19.62 20.90
C TRP A 524 -2.64 -20.16 21.93
N HIS A 525 -1.34 -19.93 21.69
CA HIS A 525 -0.27 -20.29 22.61
C HIS A 525 0.79 -19.20 22.69
N VAL A 526 1.25 -18.95 23.91
CA VAL A 526 2.43 -18.10 24.15
C VAL A 526 3.59 -19.03 24.43
N VAL A 527 4.61 -18.99 23.58
CA VAL A 527 5.77 -19.88 23.66
C VAL A 527 6.84 -19.19 24.52
N SER A 528 7.07 -19.74 25.72
CA SER A 528 8.14 -19.27 26.59
C SER A 528 9.51 -19.76 26.08
N PRO A 529 10.59 -18.98 26.25
CA PRO A 529 11.93 -19.33 25.76
C PRO A 529 12.52 -20.63 26.32
N ASP A 530 11.97 -21.15 27.43
CA ASP A 530 12.55 -22.23 28.23
C ASP A 530 11.98 -23.64 27.95
N LYS A 531 11.52 -23.93 26.72
CA LYS A 531 11.12 -25.29 26.31
C LYS A 531 11.82 -25.80 25.07
#